data_AF-A0A929BM09-F1
#
_entry.id   AF-A0A929BM09-F1
#
_cell.length_a   1.000
_cell.length_b   1.000
_cell.length_c   1.000
_cell.angle_alpha   90.00
_cell.angle_beta   90.00
_cell.angle_gamma   90.00
#
_symmetry.space_group_name_H-M   'P 1'
#
loop_
_entity.id
_entity.type
_entity.pdbx_description
1 polymer ?
#
loop_
_entity_poly.entity_id
_entity_poly.type
_entity_poly.pdbx_seq_one_letter_code
_entity_poly.pdbx_strand_id
1 'polypeptide(L)'
;MAKKKSRRVRKKDRQVRLSPAQMVQPGVGEGTIASLVAATARPVPEVSDPREEYRYVIDDLKRIGIIAVAMLAVLIALALLLP
;
A
#
# COMPACT_ATOMS: atom_id res chain seq x y z
N MET A 1 -45.17 21.41 3.65
CA MET A 1 -44.33 20.55 2.77
C MET A 1 -43.02 21.29 2.55
N ALA A 2 -41.79 20.75 2.59
CA ALA A 2 -41.24 19.43 2.85
C ALA A 2 -39.88 19.60 3.57
N LYS A 3 -39.60 18.71 4.53
CA LYS A 3 -38.44 18.73 5.44
C LYS A 3 -37.20 18.19 4.73
N LYS A 4 -36.41 19.04 4.07
CA LYS A 4 -35.18 18.63 3.38
C LYS A 4 -33.96 18.67 4.31
N LYS A 5 -33.90 17.77 5.30
CA LYS A 5 -32.73 17.64 6.18
C LYS A 5 -32.51 16.18 6.61
N SER A 6 -32.25 15.29 5.66
CA SER A 6 -31.99 13.87 5.95
C SER A 6 -31.11 13.17 4.91
N ARG A 7 -29.99 13.78 4.49
CA ARG A 7 -28.98 13.09 3.66
C ARG A 7 -27.59 12.98 4.30
N ARG A 8 -27.29 13.76 5.34
CA ARG A 8 -25.97 13.74 6.00
C ARG A 8 -25.83 12.75 7.17
N VAL A 9 -26.93 12.18 7.67
CA VAL A 9 -26.90 11.32 8.87
C VAL A 9 -26.53 9.87 8.55
N ARG A 10 -26.83 9.36 7.33
CA ARG A 10 -26.57 7.96 6.95
C ARG A 10 -25.10 7.60 6.66
N LYS A 11 -24.15 8.53 6.80
CA LYS A 11 -22.71 8.22 6.67
C LYS A 11 -22.06 7.81 8.00
N LYS A 12 -22.75 7.98 9.15
CA LYS A 12 -22.17 7.70 10.47
C LYS A 12 -22.24 6.21 10.89
N ASP A 13 -23.14 5.43 10.28
CA ASP A 13 -23.35 4.02 10.62
C ASP A 13 -22.58 3.01 9.77
N ARG A 14 -21.81 3.46 8.77
CA ARG A 14 -20.89 2.55 8.10
C ARG A 14 -19.65 2.45 8.96
N GLN A 15 -19.70 1.61 9.99
CA GLN A 15 -18.50 1.15 10.68
C GLN A 15 -17.50 0.71 9.62
N VAL A 16 -16.47 1.52 9.42
CA VAL A 16 -15.36 1.18 8.54
C VAL A 16 -14.67 0.01 9.22
N ARG A 17 -14.94 -1.20 8.72
CA ARG A 17 -14.23 -2.40 9.14
C ARG A 17 -12.81 -2.29 8.61
N LEU A 18 -11.95 -1.64 9.38
CA LEU A 18 -10.51 -1.65 9.14
C LEU A 18 -10.02 -3.08 9.37
N SER A 19 -9.27 -3.62 8.42
CA SER A 19 -8.60 -4.90 8.62
C SER A 19 -7.56 -4.76 9.75
N PRO A 20 -7.17 -5.85 10.44
CA PRO A 20 -6.20 -5.78 11.55
C PRO A 20 -4.90 -5.03 11.20
N ALA A 21 -4.41 -5.16 9.96
CA ALA A 21 -3.25 -4.44 9.45
C ALA A 21 -3.44 -2.91 9.35
N GLN A 22 -4.68 -2.43 9.31
CA GLN A 22 -5.04 -1.02 9.16
C GLN A 22 -5.37 -0.35 10.50
N MET A 23 -5.37 -1.10 11.61
CA MET A 23 -5.62 -0.59 12.96
C MET A 23 -4.34 -0.22 13.72
N VAL A 24 -3.18 -0.27 13.07
CA VAL A 24 -1.91 0.17 13.65
C VAL A 24 -1.92 1.69 13.78
N GLN A 25 -2.04 2.20 15.01
CA GLN A 25 -1.88 3.62 15.32
C GLN A 25 -0.39 3.94 15.45
N PRO A 26 0.21 4.71 14.53
CA PRO A 26 1.58 5.18 14.74
C PRO A 26 1.55 6.27 15.81
N GLY A 27 2.09 5.98 17.01
CA GLY A 27 2.39 7.01 18.02
C GLY A 27 2.00 6.74 19.48
N VAL A 28 1.49 5.56 19.86
CA VAL A 28 1.07 5.30 21.27
C VAL A 28 1.84 4.13 21.92
N GLY A 29 3.15 4.03 21.67
CA GLY A 29 3.88 2.83 22.08
C GLY A 29 5.34 2.96 22.51
N GLU A 30 5.97 4.12 22.50
CA GLU A 30 7.43 4.18 22.72
C GLU A 30 7.86 3.65 24.12
N GLY A 31 7.01 3.76 25.15
CA GLY A 31 7.32 3.24 26.49
C GLY A 31 7.03 1.76 26.73
N THR A 32 6.03 1.19 26.04
CA THR A 32 5.62 -0.22 26.25
C THR A 32 6.30 -1.15 25.24
N ILE A 33 6.68 -0.63 24.06
CA ILE A 33 7.37 -1.38 23.02
C ILE A 33 8.77 -1.81 23.48
N ALA A 34 9.51 -0.99 24.22
CA ALA A 34 10.86 -1.35 24.68
C ALA A 34 10.87 -2.61 25.60
N SER A 35 9.86 -2.73 26.48
CA SER A 35 9.74 -3.87 27.40
C SER A 35 9.25 -5.16 26.71
N LEU A 36 8.36 -5.03 25.71
CA LEU A 36 7.90 -6.15 24.90
C LEU A 36 8.93 -6.59 23.84
N VAL A 37 9.78 -5.68 23.34
CA VAL A 37 10.86 -5.98 22.38
C VAL A 37 11.95 -6.83 23.03
N ALA A 38 12.26 -6.61 24.31
CA ALA A 38 13.20 -7.45 25.05
C ALA A 38 12.66 -8.88 25.29
N ALA A 39 11.34 -9.04 25.46
CA ALA A 39 10.70 -10.34 25.68
C ALA A 39 10.32 -11.09 24.38
N THR A 40 10.26 -10.38 23.24
CA THR A 40 9.90 -10.94 21.92
C THR A 40 11.07 -11.03 20.96
N ALA A 41 12.32 -10.98 21.45
CA ALA A 41 13.50 -11.39 20.71
C ALA A 41 13.44 -12.91 20.44
N ARG A 42 12.49 -13.29 19.58
CA ARG A 42 12.44 -14.55 18.87
C ARG A 42 13.72 -14.61 18.02
N PRO A 43 14.37 -15.77 17.91
CA PRO A 43 15.46 -15.91 16.96
C PRO A 43 14.93 -15.46 15.59
N VAL A 44 15.61 -14.47 15.00
CA VAL A 44 15.40 -14.06 13.62
C VAL A 44 15.50 -15.35 12.80
N PRO A 45 14.42 -15.80 12.12
CA PRO A 45 14.55 -16.94 11.24
C PRO A 45 15.59 -16.56 10.19
N GLU A 46 16.60 -17.42 10.04
CA GLU A 46 17.54 -17.35 8.93
C GLU A 46 16.80 -17.04 7.64
N VAL A 47 17.17 -15.94 7.01
CA VAL A 47 17.15 -15.74 5.56
C VAL A 47 15.97 -16.42 4.87
N SER A 48 14.74 -16.04 5.22
CA SER A 48 13.59 -16.33 4.37
C SER A 48 13.85 -15.64 3.04
N ASP A 49 14.01 -16.43 1.96
CA ASP A 49 14.37 -15.94 0.63
C ASP A 49 13.45 -14.75 0.27
N PRO A 50 13.98 -13.52 0.15
CA PRO A 50 13.17 -12.34 -0.11
C PRO A 50 12.39 -12.48 -1.43
N ARG A 51 12.79 -13.38 -2.32
CA ARG A 51 12.04 -13.66 -3.55
C ARG A 51 10.66 -14.22 -3.28
N GLU A 52 10.45 -15.02 -2.22
CA GLU A 52 9.13 -15.58 -1.90
C GLU A 52 8.19 -14.51 -1.33
N GLU A 53 8.72 -13.57 -0.54
CA GLU A 53 7.95 -12.47 0.04
C GLU A 53 7.62 -11.36 -0.98
N TYR A 54 8.49 -11.13 -1.97
CA TYR A 54 8.38 -10.02 -2.92
C TYR A 54 8.08 -10.42 -4.37
N ARG A 55 7.53 -11.61 -4.64
CA ARG A 55 7.20 -12.07 -6.01
C ARG A 55 6.41 -11.03 -6.82
N TYR A 56 5.48 -10.33 -6.17
CA TYR A 56 4.66 -9.30 -6.81
C TYR A 56 5.48 -8.09 -7.26
N VAL A 57 6.53 -7.71 -6.52
CA VAL A 57 7.42 -6.59 -6.89
C VAL A 57 8.17 -6.91 -8.18
N ILE A 58 8.63 -8.16 -8.32
CA ILE A 58 9.35 -8.60 -9.52
C ILE A 58 8.41 -8.56 -10.74
N ASP A 59 7.18 -9.02 -10.58
CA ASP A 59 6.20 -9.00 -11.67
C ASP A 59 5.72 -7.58 -12.00
N ASP A 60 5.56 -6.71 -11.00
CA ASP A 60 5.26 -5.29 -11.21
C ASP A 60 6.42 -4.57 -11.89
N LEU A 61 7.67 -4.85 -11.51
CA LEU A 61 8.84 -4.25 -12.14
C LEU A 61 8.96 -4.64 -13.61
N LYS A 62 8.64 -5.90 -13.96
CA LYS A 62 8.54 -6.32 -15.37
C LYS A 62 7.46 -5.53 -16.11
N ARG A 63 6.28 -5.38 -15.51
CA ARG A 63 5.17 -4.61 -16.12
C ARG A 63 5.56 -3.15 -16.32
N ILE A 64 6.18 -2.52 -15.33
CA ILE A 64 6.69 -1.15 -15.40
C ILE A 64 7.74 -1.04 -16.52
N GLY A 65 8.67 -1.99 -16.62
CA GLY A 65 9.66 -2.03 -17.70
C GLY A 65 9.00 -2.08 -19.09
N ILE A 66 7.98 -2.92 -19.27
CA ILE A 66 7.22 -3.00 -20.52
C ILE A 66 6.53 -1.67 -20.84
N ILE A 67 5.86 -1.08 -19.84
CA ILE A 67 5.18 0.22 -20.00
C ILE A 67 6.18 1.31 -20.38
N ALA A 68 7.35 1.34 -19.72
CA ALA A 68 8.40 2.33 -19.99
C ALA A 68 8.93 2.21 -21.43
N VAL A 69 9.18 0.98 -21.91
CA VAL A 69 9.60 0.75 -23.30
C VAL A 69 8.51 1.17 -24.28
N ALA A 70 7.25 0.85 -24.01
CA ALA A 70 6.13 1.27 -24.85
C ALA A 70 6.01 2.80 -24.90
N MET A 71 6.11 3.48 -23.75
CA MET A 71 6.12 4.94 -23.66
C MET A 71 7.28 5.53 -24.46
N LEU A 72 8.49 4.98 -24.33
CA LEU A 72 9.66 5.43 -25.07
C LEU A 72 9.45 5.29 -26.58
N ALA A 73 8.92 4.15 -27.04
CA ALA A 73 8.62 3.93 -28.45
C ALA A 73 7.61 4.95 -29.00
N VAL A 74 6.57 5.27 -28.22
CA VAL A 74 5.60 6.32 -28.58
C VAL A 74 6.29 7.68 -28.69
N LEU A 75 7.15 8.05 -27.73
CA LEU A 75 7.87 9.32 -27.77
C LEU A 75 8.79 9.42 -28.99
N ILE A 76 9.51 8.35 -29.32
CA ILE A 76 10.35 8.28 -30.52
C ILE A 76 9.48 8.44 -31.77
N ALA A 77 8.37 7.71 -31.87
CA ALA A 77 7.46 7.80 -33.01
C ALA A 77 6.90 9.22 -33.18
N LEU A 78 6.50 9.85 -32.08
CA LEU A 78 6.05 11.24 -32.08
C LEU A 78 7.16 12.19 -32.54
N ALA A 79 8.38 12.04 -32.03
CA ALA A 79 9.52 12.87 -32.41
C ALA A 79 9.89 12.73 -33.90
N LEU A 80 9.63 11.57 -34.51
CA LEU A 80 9.85 11.36 -35.94
C LEU A 80 8.68 11.86 -36.81
N LEU A 81 7.45 11.83 -36.28
CA LEU A 81 6.24 12.18 -37.02
C LEU A 81 5.91 13.68 -36.94
N LEU A 82 6.31 14.33 -35.85
CA LEU A 82 6.19 15.77 -35.63
C LEU A 82 7.57 16.40 -35.94
N PRO A 83 7.80 16.94 -37.16
CA PRO A 83 9.02 17.64 -37.50
C PRO A 83 9.22 18.94 -36.71
#